data_AF-A0A955JTY7-F1
#
_entry.id   AF-A0A955JTY7-F1
#
_cell.length_a   1.000
_cell.length_b   1.000
_cell.length_c   1.000
_cell.angle_alpha   90.00
_cell.angle_beta   90.00
_cell.angle_gamma   90.00
#
_symmetry.space_group_name_H-M   'P 1'
#
loop_
_entity.id
_entity.type
_entity.pdbx_description
1 polymer ?
#
loop_
_entity_poly.entity_id
_entity_poly.type
_entity_poly.pdbx_seq_one_letter_code
_entity_poly.pdbx_strand_id
1 'polypeptide(L)' 'MQKIATRVFIYASIAFGIVGMLIVLTSGGPDTRDTPLTETLIRILFAIVFVILPSFALSVAGKYLGGKF' A
#
# COMPACT_ATOMS: atom_id res chain seq x y z
N MET A 1 -1.45 -18.50 -9.19
CA MET A 1 -1.57 -17.43 -8.18
C MET A 1 -0.61 -16.25 -8.35
N GLN A 2 0.66 -16.47 -8.72
CA GLN A 2 1.68 -15.40 -8.77
C GLN A 2 1.32 -14.18 -9.64
N LYS A 3 0.73 -14.40 -10.84
CA LYS A 3 0.31 -13.30 -11.73
C LYS A 3 -0.74 -12.40 -11.09
N ILE A 4 -1.62 -12.97 -10.27
CA ILE A 4 -2.66 -12.22 -9.55
C ILE A 4 -2.00 -11.41 -8.43
N ALA A 5 -1.16 -12.03 -7.60
CA ALA A 5 -0.43 -11.35 -6.54
C ALA A 5 0.41 -10.18 -7.06
N THR A 6 1.04 -10.35 -8.23
CA THR A 6 1.81 -9.27 -8.89
C THR A 6 0.90 -8.13 -9.35
N ARG A 7 -0.28 -8.42 -9.91
CA ARG A 7 -1.24 -7.36 -10.29
C ARG A 7 -1.78 -6.62 -9.07
N VAL A 8 -2.13 -7.33 -7.99
CA VAL A 8 -2.59 -6.72 -6.73
C VAL A 8 -1.49 -5.84 -6.13
N PHE A 9 -0.24 -6.31 -6.13
CA PHE A 9 0.90 -5.51 -5.69
C PHE A 9 1.05 -4.21 -6.49
N ILE A 10 0.93 -4.25 -7.82
CA ILE A 10 1.02 -3.05 -8.66
C ILE A 10 -0.10 -2.06 -8.33
N TYR A 11 -1.35 -2.50 -8.29
CA TYR A 11 -2.47 -1.61 -7.96
C TYR A 11 -2.36 -1.03 -6.55
N ALA A 12 -1.95 -1.83 -5.57
CA ALA A 12 -1.73 -1.36 -4.20
C ALA A 12 -0.58 -0.35 -4.14
N SER A 13 0.50 -0.55 -4.90
CA SER A 13 1.62 0.40 -4.98
C SER A 13 1.22 1.74 -5.59
N ILE A 14 0.38 1.71 -6.64
CA ILE A 14 -0.18 2.93 -7.23
C ILE A 14 -1.08 3.65 -6.22
N ALA A 15 -1.96 2.93 -5.55
CA ALA A 15 -2.83 3.50 -4.51
C ALA A 15 -2.02 4.10 -3.35
N PHE A 16 -0.95 3.42 -2.90
CA PHE A 16 -0.04 3.93 -1.88
C PHE A 16 0.60 5.26 -2.32
N GLY A 17 1.06 5.35 -3.57
CA GLY A 17 1.62 6.59 -4.12
C GLY A 17 0.60 7.73 -4.16
N ILE A 18 -0.63 7.47 -4.59
CA ILE A 18 -1.71 8.47 -4.65
C ILE A 18 -2.07 8.94 -3.23
N VAL A 19 -2.29 8.01 -2.29
CA VAL A 19 -2.64 8.36 -0.90
C VAL A 19 -1.49 9.08 -0.20
N GLY A 20 -0.25 8.64 -0.40
CA GLY A 20 0.93 9.31 0.12
C GLY A 20 1.07 10.74 -0.40
N MET A 21 0.79 10.95 -1.70
CA MET A 21 0.77 12.30 -2.28
C MET A 21 -0.34 13.16 -1.69
N LEU A 22 -1.54 12.61 -1.48
CA LEU A 22 -2.62 13.35 -0.81
C LEU A 22 -2.23 13.77 0.60
N ILE A 23 -1.58 12.91 1.37
CA ILE A 23 -1.09 13.25 2.71
C ILE A 23 -0.11 14.42 2.64
N VAL A 24 0.86 14.39 1.73
CA VAL A 24 1.83 15.50 1.57
C VAL A 24 1.14 16.82 1.24
N LEU A 25 0.04 16.77 0.47
CA LEU A 25 -0.71 17.97 0.09
C LEU A 25 -1.66 18.46 1.20
N THR A 26 -2.12 17.59 2.09
CA THR A 26 -3.13 17.92 3.12
C THR A 26 -2.60 17.92 4.55
N SER A 27 -1.37 17.44 4.79
CA SER A 27 -0.76 17.42 6.12
C SER A 27 -0.47 18.85 6.58
N GLY A 28 -0.79 19.13 7.85
CA GLY A 28 -0.30 20.34 8.49
C GLY A 28 1.22 20.31 8.63
N GLY A 29 1.82 21.49 8.88
CA GLY A 29 3.22 21.55 9.29
C GLY A 29 3.46 20.81 10.62
N PRO A 30 4.73 20.57 10.99
CA PRO A 30 5.12 19.75 12.14
C PRO A 30 4.54 20.22 13.49
N ASP A 31 4.20 21.51 13.61
CA ASP A 31 3.64 22.09 14.84
C ASP A 31 2.10 22.16 14.85
N THR A 32 1.44 21.71 13.78
CA THR A 32 -0.02 21.66 13.68
C THR A 32 -0.54 20.24 13.84
N ARG A 33 -1.56 20.07 14.69
CA ARG A 33 -2.22 18.76 14.85
C ARG A 33 -2.83 18.32 13.53
N ASP A 34 -2.76 17.03 13.26
CA ASP A 34 -3.41 16.43 12.09
C ASP A 34 -4.93 16.68 12.12
N THR A 35 -5.45 17.00 10.94
CA THR A 35 -6.90 17.06 10.74
C THR A 35 -7.47 15.64 10.70
N PRO A 36 -8.77 15.44 10.98
CA PRO A 36 -9.41 14.12 10.86
C PRO A 36 -9.24 13.50 9.46
N LEU A 37 -9.13 14.34 8.42
CA LEU A 37 -8.86 13.90 7.06
C LEU A 37 -7.46 13.31 6.94
N THR A 38 -6.43 14.04 7.39
CA THR A 38 -5.02 13.60 7.35
C THR A 38 -4.84 12.32 8.17
N GLU A 39 -5.43 12.24 9.37
CA GLU A 39 -5.38 11.03 10.20
C GLU A 39 -6.02 9.82 9.48
N THR A 40 -7.15 10.03 8.81
CA THR A 40 -7.81 8.97 8.03
C THR A 40 -6.95 8.53 6.84
N LEU A 41 -6.33 9.47 6.11
CA LEU A 41 -5.42 9.15 5.02
C LEU A 41 -4.21 8.35 5.50
N ILE A 42 -3.62 8.71 6.64
CA ILE A 42 -2.50 7.97 7.25
C ILE A 42 -2.93 6.54 7.58
N ARG A 43 -4.13 6.34 8.16
CA ARG A 43 -4.66 5.00 8.43
C ARG A 43 -4.88 4.19 7.15
N ILE A 44 -5.40 4.81 6.09
CA ILE A 44 -5.56 4.18 4.77
C ILE A 44 -4.20 3.81 4.17
N LEU A 45 -3.21 4.70 4.28
CA LEU A 45 -1.85 4.45 3.82
C LEU A 45 -1.27 3.19 4.47
N PHE A 46 -1.40 3.06 5.79
CA PHE A 46 -0.99 1.86 6.53
C PHE A 46 -1.76 0.61 6.11
N ALA A 47 -3.07 0.71 5.91
CA ALA A 47 -3.88 -0.41 5.41
C ALA A 47 -3.38 -0.89 4.03
N ILE A 48 -2.98 0.02 3.14
CA ILE A 48 -2.41 -0.33 1.84
C ILE A 48 -1.06 -1.06 2.00
N VAL A 49 -0.21 -0.65 2.95
CA VAL A 49 1.05 -1.35 3.25
C VAL A 49 0.80 -2.82 3.64
N PHE A 50 -0.24 -3.08 4.44
CA PHE A 50 -0.65 -4.45 4.78
C PHE A 50 -1.16 -5.26 3.58
N VAL A 51 -1.50 -4.65 2.45
CA VAL A 51 -1.84 -5.35 1.20
C VAL A 51 -0.59 -5.56 0.34
N ILE A 52 0.29 -4.56 0.29
CA ILE A 52 1.54 -4.61 -0.50
C ILE A 52 2.45 -5.72 -0.01
N LEU A 53 2.70 -5.80 1.30
CA LEU A 53 3.66 -6.74 1.87
C LEU A 53 3.28 -8.22 1.63
N PRO A 54 2.04 -8.68 1.92
CA PRO A 54 1.62 -10.04 1.62
C PRO A 54 1.56 -10.33 0.12
N SER A 55 1.11 -9.36 -0.69
CA SER A 55 1.08 -9.53 -2.16
C SER A 55 2.47 -9.73 -2.75
N PHE A 56 3.46 -8.99 -2.22
CA PHE A 56 4.85 -9.16 -2.58
C PHE A 56 5.38 -10.53 -2.13
N ALA A 57 5.16 -10.90 -0.87
CA ALA A 57 5.57 -12.19 -0.33
C ALA A 57 4.99 -13.36 -1.14
N LEU A 58 3.70 -13.31 -1.49
CA LEU A 58 3.02 -14.31 -2.33
C LEU A 58 3.58 -14.34 -3.75
N SER A 59 3.93 -13.18 -4.33
CA SER A 59 4.55 -13.12 -5.66
C SER A 59 5.93 -13.78 -5.67
N VAL A 60 6.72 -13.61 -4.60
CA VAL A 60 8.02 -14.26 -4.44
C VAL A 60 7.86 -15.76 -4.17
N ALA A 61 7.00 -16.14 -3.22
CA ALA A 61 6.76 -17.55 -2.88
C ALA A 61 6.25 -18.36 -4.07
N GLY A 62 5.38 -17.77 -4.91
CA GLY A 62 4.89 -18.41 -6.13
C GLY A 62 5.99 -18.81 -7.12
N LYS A 63 7.12 -18.08 -7.16
CA LYS A 63 8.29 -18.43 -7.97
C LYS A 63 9.00 -19.66 -7.44
N TYR A 64 9.12 -19.79 -6.11
CA TYR A 64 9.82 -20.90 -5.47
C TYR A 64 8.97 -22.17 -5.38
N LEU A 65 7.64 -22.05 -5.35
CA LEU A 65 6.71 -23.18 -5.32
C LEU A 65 6.40 -23.75 -6.72
N GLY A 66 7.13 -23.33 -7.76
CA GLY A 66 7.06 -23.92 -9.10
C GLY A 66 5.71 -23.72 -9.80
N GLY A 67 4.97 -22.65 -9.48
CA GLY A 67 3.68 -22.37 -10.12
C GLY A 67 2.56 -23.38 -9.81
N LYS A 68 2.73 -24.26 -8.81
CA LYS A 68 1.71 -25.25 -8.40
C LYS A 68 0.47 -24.67 -7.69
N PHE A 69 0.35 -23.34 -7.64
CA PHE A 69 -0.85 -22.62 -7.19
C PHE A 69 -1.01 -21.33 -8.02
#